data_AF-M4Z7P8-F1
#
_entry.id   AF-M4Z7P8-F1
#
_cell.length_a   1.000
_cell.length_b   1.000
_cell.length_c   1.000
_cell.angle_alpha   90.00
_cell.angle_beta   90.00
_cell.angle_gamma   90.00
#
_symmetry.space_group_name_H-M   'P 1'
#
loop_
_entity.id
_entity.type
_entity.pdbx_description
1 polymer ?
#
loop_
_entity_poly.entity_id
_entity_poly.type
_entity_poly.pdbx_seq_one_letter_code
_entity_poly.pdbx_strand_id
1 'polypeptide(L)'
;MSRTVVLYLATLAVLLGFDIPFLAIVARGFFQSQVGDMLGEVRPLPAMLFYLVYVAGVLVFVSGQSEATWRSTLLYGALFGLFCYATFELTSLAMLKQWTWAVVALDISWGVFVTAVSATVGLLIADWATPRG
;
A
#
# COMPACT_ATOMS: atom_id res chain seq x y z
N MET A 1 16.30 -17.58 8.61
CA MET A 1 15.67 -16.26 8.87
C MET A 1 14.35 -16.49 9.56
N SER A 2 13.92 -15.63 10.48
CA SER A 2 12.56 -15.72 11.03
C SER A 2 11.53 -15.52 9.90
N ARG A 3 10.51 -16.37 9.81
CA ARG A 3 9.45 -16.29 8.78
C ARG A 3 8.85 -14.89 8.69
N THR A 4 8.65 -14.23 9.82
CA THR A 4 8.14 -12.86 9.90
C THR A 4 9.03 -11.85 9.17
N VAL A 5 10.36 -12.01 9.23
CA VAL A 5 11.31 -11.15 8.53
C VAL A 5 11.22 -11.38 7.03
N VAL A 6 11.12 -12.64 6.59
CA VAL A 6 10.95 -12.98 5.17
C VAL A 6 9.64 -12.41 4.63
N LEU A 7 8.54 -12.58 5.37
CA LEU A 7 7.24 -12.02 5.03
C LEU A 7 7.28 -10.49 4.91
N TYR A 8 7.88 -9.81 5.89
CA TYR A 8 7.99 -8.35 5.90
C TYR A 8 8.78 -7.85 4.68
N LEU A 9 9.96 -8.41 4.43
CA LEU A 9 10.81 -7.99 3.32
C LEU A 9 10.18 -8.33 1.96
N ALA A 10 9.51 -9.47 1.83
CA ALA A 10 8.80 -9.85 0.61
C ALA A 10 7.63 -8.91 0.33
N THR A 11 6.78 -8.63 1.32
CA THR A 11 5.66 -7.69 1.16
C THR A 11 6.17 -6.29 0.84
N LEU A 12 7.21 -5.80 1.52
CA LEU A 12 7.82 -4.50 1.24
C LEU A 12 8.38 -4.42 -0.18
N ALA A 13 9.12 -5.44 -0.62
CA ALA A 13 9.72 -5.47 -1.95
C ALA A 13 8.64 -5.47 -3.05
N VAL A 14 7.59 -6.26 -2.90
CA VAL A 14 6.47 -6.29 -3.85
C VAL A 14 5.77 -4.93 -3.88
N LEU A 15 5.47 -4.35 -2.72
CA LEU A 15 4.79 -3.06 -2.62
C LEU A 15 5.60 -1.97 -3.31
N LEU A 16 6.89 -1.82 -2.99
CA LEU A 16 7.75 -0.82 -3.62
C LEU A 16 7.92 -1.06 -5.13
N GLY A 17 7.96 -2.33 -5.55
CA GLY A 17 8.04 -2.73 -6.95
C GLY A 17 6.83 -2.31 -7.78
N PHE A 18 5.64 -2.21 -7.18
CA PHE A 18 4.44 -1.68 -7.83
C PHE A 18 4.32 -0.16 -7.67
N ASP A 19 4.59 0.35 -6.47
CA ASP A 19 4.24 1.72 -6.10
C ASP A 19 5.21 2.75 -6.69
N ILE A 20 6.51 2.46 -6.73
CA ILE A 20 7.50 3.38 -7.33
C ILE A 20 7.20 3.65 -8.82
N PRO A 21 6.94 2.63 -9.67
CA PRO A 21 6.51 2.86 -11.05
C PRO A 21 5.20 3.64 -11.16
N PHE A 22 4.21 3.32 -10.33
CA PHE A 22 2.93 4.04 -10.33
C PHE A 22 3.12 5.53 -10.02
N LEU A 23 3.91 5.85 -8.99
CA LEU A 23 4.21 7.22 -8.62
C LEU A 23 4.97 7.97 -9.72
N ALA A 24 5.95 7.30 -10.34
CA ALA A 24 6.79 7.89 -11.39
C ALA A 24 6.03 8.18 -12.68
N ILE A 25 5.08 7.32 -13.07
CA ILE A 25 4.45 7.35 -14.39
C ILE A 25 3.03 7.92 -14.31
N VAL A 26 2.21 7.42 -13.39
CA VAL A 26 0.78 7.74 -13.32
C VAL A 26 0.55 8.93 -12.40
N ALA A 27 1.04 8.83 -11.16
CA ALA A 27 0.71 9.81 -10.14
C ALA A 27 1.32 11.18 -10.47
N ARG A 28 2.58 11.25 -10.92
CA ARG A 28 3.23 12.53 -11.18
C ARG A 28 2.45 13.41 -12.16
N GLY A 29 2.05 12.88 -13.31
CA GLY A 29 1.31 13.65 -14.32
C GLY A 29 -0.12 13.96 -13.88
N PHE A 30 -0.81 12.97 -13.32
CA PHE A 30 -2.21 13.10 -12.92
C PHE A 30 -2.41 14.00 -11.70
N PHE A 31 -1.59 13.86 -10.66
CA PHE A 31 -1.66 14.74 -9.49
C PHE A 31 -1.22 16.15 -9.85
N GLN A 32 -0.20 16.33 -10.71
CA GLN A 32 0.16 17.68 -11.17
C GLN A 32 -0.98 18.35 -11.94
N SER A 33 -1.70 17.61 -12.81
CA SER A 33 -2.81 18.19 -13.57
C SER A 33 -4.04 18.49 -12.71
N GLN A 34 -4.29 17.70 -11.67
CA GLN A 34 -5.48 17.84 -10.81
C GLN A 34 -5.27 18.76 -9.60
N VAL A 35 -4.07 18.75 -9.02
CA VAL A 35 -3.76 19.39 -7.72
C VAL A 35 -2.80 20.59 -7.90
N GLY A 36 -2.18 20.76 -9.07
CA GLY A 36 -1.41 21.95 -9.43
C GLY A 36 -0.28 22.28 -8.44
N ASP A 37 -0.19 23.55 -8.07
CA ASP A 37 0.91 24.10 -7.24
C ASP A 37 0.85 23.70 -5.76
N MET A 38 -0.16 22.93 -5.31
CA MET A 38 -0.20 22.42 -3.94
C MET A 38 0.81 21.30 -3.67
N LEU A 39 1.36 20.68 -4.72
CA LEU A 39 2.39 19.66 -4.57
C LEU A 39 3.73 20.29 -4.18
N GLY A 40 4.09 20.14 -2.91
CA GLY A 40 5.42 20.51 -2.42
C GLY A 40 6.51 19.50 -2.78
N GLU A 41 7.74 19.79 -2.35
CA GLU A 41 8.86 18.85 -2.49
C GLU A 41 8.63 17.58 -1.67
N VAL A 42 8.98 16.44 -2.26
CA VAL A 42 8.90 15.14 -1.59
C VAL A 42 9.87 15.11 -0.41
N ARG A 43 9.33 14.91 0.79
CA ARG A 43 10.14 14.73 2.00
C ARG A 43 10.50 13.25 2.16
N PRO A 44 11.77 12.86 2.00
CA PRO A 44 12.15 11.45 1.93
C PRO A 44 11.92 10.70 3.25
N LEU A 45 12.18 11.36 4.39
CA LEU A 45 12.03 10.71 5.69
C LEU A 45 10.58 10.29 6.01
N PRO A 46 9.56 11.18 5.91
CA PRO A 46 8.16 10.77 6.02
C PRO A 46 7.75 9.67 5.04
N ALA A 47 8.21 9.75 3.78
CA ALA A 47 7.89 8.74 2.77
C ALA A 47 8.44 7.35 3.14
N MET A 48 9.70 7.27 3.59
CA MET A 48 10.28 6.02 4.06
C MET A 48 9.53 5.47 5.28
N LEU A 49 9.21 6.32 6.25
CA LEU A 49 8.47 5.91 7.45
C LEU A 49 7.09 5.37 7.10
N PHE A 50 6.39 5.98 6.14
CA PHE A 50 5.12 5.49 5.63
C PHE A 50 5.25 4.03 5.17
N TYR A 51 6.18 3.72 4.26
CA TYR A 51 6.32 2.34 3.75
C TYR A 51 6.64 1.35 4.85
N LEU A 52 7.55 1.70 5.76
CA LEU A 52 7.98 0.79 6.82
C LEU A 52 6.83 0.48 7.81
N VAL A 53 6.09 1.51 8.22
CA VAL A 53 4.96 1.37 9.15
C VAL A 53 3.77 0.72 8.47
N TYR A 54 3.48 1.09 7.22
CA TYR A 54 2.36 0.55 6.46
C TYR A 54 2.50 -0.96 6.27
N VAL A 55 3.69 -1.44 5.87
CA VAL A 55 3.94 -2.88 5.73
C VAL A 55 3.86 -3.61 7.07
N ALA A 56 4.29 -2.99 8.17
CA ALA A 56 4.10 -3.57 9.50
C ALA A 56 2.61 -3.76 9.82
N GLY A 57 1.76 -2.78 9.48
CA GLY A 57 0.31 -2.88 9.58
C GLY A 57 -0.26 -4.02 8.73
N VAL A 58 0.19 -4.16 7.47
CA VAL A 58 -0.21 -5.27 6.60
C VAL A 58 0.12 -6.61 7.24
N LEU A 59 1.30 -6.78 7.84
CA LEU A 59 1.63 -8.03 8.53
C LEU A 59 0.71 -8.29 9.73
N VAL A 60 0.48 -7.28 10.58
CA VAL A 60 -0.34 -7.44 11.79
C VAL A 60 -1.80 -7.78 11.46
N PHE A 61 -2.38 -7.08 10.49
CA PHE A 61 -3.82 -7.16 10.22
C PHE A 61 -4.21 -8.10 9.07
N VAL A 62 -3.26 -8.49 8.20
CA VAL A 62 -3.57 -9.20 6.95
C VAL A 62 -2.89 -10.57 6.88
N SER A 63 -1.55 -10.63 6.92
CA SER A 63 -0.79 -11.82 6.47
C SER A 63 0.05 -12.51 7.55
N GLY A 64 0.24 -11.90 8.72
CA GLY A 64 1.14 -12.40 9.77
C GLY A 64 0.57 -13.54 10.62
N GLN A 65 -0.74 -13.79 10.55
CA GLN A 65 -1.39 -14.86 11.31
C GLN A 65 -1.05 -16.24 10.73
N SER A 66 -0.91 -17.26 11.59
CA SER A 66 -0.57 -18.63 11.18
C SER A 66 -1.63 -19.28 10.29
N GLU A 67 -2.88 -18.83 10.38
CA GLU A 67 -4.02 -19.32 9.60
C GLU A 67 -4.25 -18.53 8.30
N ALA A 68 -3.45 -17.49 8.04
CA ALA A 68 -3.62 -16.65 6.86
C ALA A 68 -3.55 -17.49 5.58
N THR A 69 -4.59 -17.46 4.77
CA THR A 69 -4.60 -18.09 3.44
C THR A 69 -4.43 -17.02 2.38
N TRP A 70 -4.09 -17.40 1.15
CA TRP A 70 -4.04 -16.43 0.05
C TRP A 70 -5.39 -15.70 -0.15
N ARG A 71 -6.53 -16.39 0.08
CA ARG A 71 -7.88 -15.80 -0.05
C ARG A 71 -8.16 -14.76 1.03
N SER A 72 -7.89 -15.10 2.29
CA SER A 72 -8.09 -14.17 3.41
C SER A 72 -7.14 -12.99 3.29
N THR A 73 -5.90 -13.23 2.87
CA THR A 73 -4.87 -12.19 2.66
C THR A 73 -5.24 -11.24 1.54
N LEU A 74 -5.78 -11.76 0.43
CA LEU A 74 -6.27 -10.93 -0.67
C LEU A 74 -7.43 -10.04 -0.21
N LEU A 75 -8.43 -10.61 0.47
CA LEU A 75 -9.60 -9.87 0.96
C LEU A 75 -9.23 -8.83 2.02
N TYR A 76 -8.50 -9.22 3.07
CA TYR A 76 -8.10 -8.31 4.12
C TYR A 76 -7.06 -7.30 3.68
N GLY A 77 -6.21 -7.64 2.70
CA GLY A 77 -5.30 -6.68 2.07
C GLY A 77 -6.07 -5.62 1.28
N ALA A 78 -7.10 -6.03 0.53
CA ALA A 78 -7.98 -5.11 -0.18
C ALA A 78 -8.74 -4.18 0.80
N LEU A 79 -9.29 -4.72 1.88
CA LEU A 79 -9.99 -3.94 2.91
C LEU A 79 -9.06 -3.00 3.68
N PHE A 80 -7.87 -3.46 4.05
CA PHE A 80 -6.87 -2.64 4.74
C PHE A 80 -6.44 -1.46 3.85
N GLY A 81 -6.14 -1.74 2.58
CA GLY A 81 -5.85 -0.71 1.57
C GLY A 81 -7.00 0.28 1.40
N LEU A 82 -8.24 -0.23 1.26
CA LEU A 82 -9.44 0.59 1.17
C LEU A 82 -9.53 1.56 2.34
N PHE A 83 -9.45 1.08 3.58
CA PHE A 83 -9.63 1.94 4.75
C PHE A 83 -8.51 2.96 4.90
N CYS A 84 -7.25 2.57 4.73
CA CYS A 84 -6.13 3.49 4.86
C CYS A 84 -6.18 4.61 3.80
N TYR A 85 -6.33 4.24 2.53
CA TYR A 85 -6.35 5.22 1.44
C TYR A 85 -7.64 6.03 1.46
N ALA A 86 -8.81 5.43 1.70
CA ALA A 86 -10.05 6.20 1.78
C ALA A 86 -10.05 7.20 2.95
N THR A 87 -9.50 6.82 4.11
CA THR A 87 -9.40 7.76 5.24
C THR A 87 -8.54 8.96 4.88
N PHE A 88 -7.39 8.75 4.24
CA PHE A 88 -6.53 9.84 3.79
C PHE A 88 -7.20 10.69 2.71
N GLU A 89 -7.67 10.07 1.64
CA GLU A 89 -8.23 10.74 0.46
C GLU A 89 -9.52 11.50 0.75
N LEU A 90 -10.45 10.93 1.53
CA LEU A 90 -11.69 11.61 1.90
C LEU A 90 -11.44 12.76 2.86
N THR A 91 -10.46 12.63 3.76
CA THR A 91 -10.05 13.72 4.66
C THR A 91 -9.39 14.85 3.87
N SER A 92 -8.51 14.52 2.92
CA SER A 92 -7.90 15.48 1.99
C SER A 92 -8.96 16.19 1.15
N LEU A 93 -9.95 15.47 0.63
CA LEU A 93 -11.06 16.05 -0.14
C LEU A 93 -11.92 17.01 0.69
N ALA A 94 -12.11 16.72 1.98
CA ALA A 94 -12.85 17.60 2.87
C ALA A 94 -12.08 18.88 3.24
N MET A 95 -10.75 18.84 3.28
CA MET A 95 -9.91 19.94 3.78
C MET A 95 -9.24 20.78 2.68
N LEU A 96 -8.92 20.19 1.52
CA LEU A 96 -8.08 20.80 0.49
C LEU A 96 -8.91 21.22 -0.73
N LYS A 97 -8.84 22.50 -1.08
CA LYS A 97 -9.69 23.10 -2.14
C LYS A 97 -9.52 22.51 -3.54
N GLN A 98 -8.32 21.99 -3.85
CA GLN A 98 -7.96 21.51 -5.19
C GLN A 98 -7.97 19.98 -5.29
N TRP A 99 -8.38 19.29 -4.22
CA TRP A 99 -8.52 17.84 -4.26
C TRP A 99 -9.79 17.45 -5.02
N THR A 100 -9.70 16.48 -5.92
CA THR A 100 -10.82 16.11 -6.80
C THR A 100 -11.25 14.68 -6.56
N TRP A 101 -12.53 14.37 -6.80
CA TRP A 101 -13.05 13.00 -6.74
C TRP A 101 -12.32 12.02 -7.66
N ALA A 102 -11.73 12.51 -8.76
CA ALA A 102 -10.94 11.69 -9.66
C ALA A 102 -9.63 11.21 -9.00
N VAL A 103 -8.97 12.07 -8.22
CA VAL A 103 -7.78 11.71 -7.42
C VAL A 103 -8.17 10.69 -6.34
N VAL A 104 -9.24 10.98 -5.61
CA VAL A 104 -9.77 10.07 -4.58
C VAL A 104 -10.06 8.68 -5.13
N ALA A 105 -10.81 8.59 -6.24
CA ALA A 105 -11.17 7.31 -6.82
C ALA A 105 -9.95 6.54 -7.34
N LEU A 106 -9.00 7.23 -7.98
CA LEU A 106 -7.77 6.62 -8.49
C LEU A 106 -6.93 6.06 -7.34
N ASP A 107 -6.66 6.87 -6.32
CA ASP A 107 -5.72 6.52 -5.27
C ASP A 107 -6.31 5.47 -4.32
N ILE A 108 -7.61 5.51 -4.02
CA ILE A 108 -8.28 4.43 -3.30
C ILE A 108 -8.22 3.12 -4.09
N SER A 109 -8.54 3.15 -5.39
CA SER A 109 -8.51 1.94 -6.22
C SER A 109 -7.10 1.33 -6.29
N TRP A 110 -6.09 2.19 -6.40
CA TRP A 110 -4.69 1.78 -6.36
C TRP A 110 -4.31 1.21 -4.99
N GLY A 111 -4.65 1.89 -3.89
CA GLY A 111 -4.40 1.43 -2.53
C GLY A 111 -4.99 0.05 -2.23
N VAL A 112 -6.23 -0.19 -2.66
CA VAL A 112 -6.88 -1.51 -2.60
C VAL A 112 -6.07 -2.55 -3.36
N PHE A 113 -5.73 -2.27 -4.61
CA PHE A 113 -5.02 -3.20 -5.48
C PHE A 113 -3.60 -3.51 -4.96
N VAL A 114 -2.78 -2.48 -4.72
CA VAL A 114 -1.38 -2.64 -4.36
C VAL A 114 -1.24 -3.34 -3.01
N THR A 115 -2.12 -3.05 -2.05
CA THR A 115 -2.09 -3.70 -0.73
C THR A 115 -2.51 -5.16 -0.81
N ALA A 116 -3.60 -5.46 -1.54
CA ALA A 116 -4.07 -6.83 -1.72
C ALA A 116 -3.02 -7.71 -2.41
N VAL A 117 -2.43 -7.21 -3.49
CA VAL A 117 -1.40 -7.92 -4.25
C VAL A 117 -0.13 -8.09 -3.42
N SER A 118 0.37 -7.03 -2.78
CA SER A 118 1.62 -7.09 -2.02
C SER A 118 1.53 -8.00 -0.80
N ALA A 119 0.39 -7.98 -0.09
CA ALA A 119 0.14 -8.89 1.01
C ALA A 119 0.10 -10.35 0.52
N THR A 120 -0.62 -10.61 -0.57
CA THR A 120 -0.82 -11.97 -1.10
C THR A 120 0.46 -12.54 -1.68
N VAL A 121 1.16 -11.81 -2.55
CA VAL A 121 2.42 -12.25 -3.15
C VAL A 121 3.50 -12.36 -2.07
N GLY A 122 3.58 -11.42 -1.14
CA GLY A 122 4.50 -11.50 0.00
C GLY A 122 4.26 -12.75 0.85
N LEU A 123 2.99 -13.10 1.10
CA LEU A 123 2.64 -14.34 1.80
C LEU A 123 3.06 -15.59 1.01
N LEU A 124 2.79 -15.64 -0.30
CA LEU A 124 3.17 -16.78 -1.13
C LEU A 124 4.69 -16.98 -1.19
N ILE A 125 5.45 -15.88 -1.28
CA ILE A 125 6.93 -15.93 -1.22
C ILE A 125 7.38 -16.46 0.14
N ALA A 126 6.79 -15.99 1.24
CA ALA A 126 7.15 -16.43 2.57
C ALA A 126 6.78 -17.91 2.83
N ASP A 127 5.63 -18.37 2.35
CA ASP A 127 5.20 -19.77 2.47
C ASP A 127 6.09 -20.70 1.61
N TRP A 128 6.58 -20.23 0.46
CA TRP A 128 7.55 -20.98 -0.36
C TRP A 128 8.94 -21.02 0.28
N ALA A 129 9.46 -19.89 0.75
CA ALA A 129 10.82 -19.79 1.31
C ALA A 129 10.94 -20.33 2.74
N THR A 130 9.85 -20.24 3.52
CA THR A 130 9.77 -20.66 4.92
C THR A 130 8.43 -21.34 5.20
N PRO A 131 8.25 -22.61 4.77
CA PRO A 131 7.00 -23.35 4.95
C PRO A 131 6.56 -23.42 6.41
N ARG A 132 5.24 -23.42 6.62
CA ARG A 132 4.64 -23.66 7.95
C ARG A 132 4.87 -25.13 8.27
N GLY A 133 5.65 -25.42 9.32
CA GLY A 133 5.92 -26.78 9.81
C GLY A 133 4.69 -27.44 10.39
#